data_AF-A0A4U9CXJ7-F1
#
_entry.id   AF-A0A4U9CXJ7-F1
#
_cell.length_a   1.000
_cell.length_b   1.000
_cell.length_c   1.000
_cell.angle_alpha   90.00
_cell.angle_beta   90.00
_cell.angle_gamma   90.00
#
_symmetry.space_group_name_H-M   'P 1'
#
loop_
_entity.id
_entity.type
_entity.pdbx_description
1 polymer ?
#
loop_
_entity_poly.entity_id
_entity_poly.type
_entity_poly.pdbx_seq_one_letter_code
_entity_poly.pdbx_strand_id
1 'polypeptide(L)'
;MEDHGDAFADLDYGIFRGLAFASGNPIYGLILNGMKGLYTRIGRHYFANPEARSLALGFYHQLAKVCEEGQHEQVYEIVRRYGHDSGEIWHRMQKTLPGDLVIGMR
;
A
#
# COMPACT_ATOMS: atom_id res chain seq x y z
N MET A 1 -9.65 -2.08 -19.75
CA MET A 1 -9.11 -3.06 -18.78
C MET A 1 -7.99 -2.47 -17.92
N GLU A 2 -7.43 -1.30 -18.28
CA GLU A 2 -6.42 -0.55 -17.49
C GLU A 2 -6.93 0.09 -16.18
N ASP A 3 -8.23 0.33 -16.05
CA ASP A 3 -8.81 1.10 -14.94
C ASP A 3 -8.66 0.47 -13.53
N HIS A 4 -8.37 -0.84 -13.46
CA HIS A 4 -8.33 -1.54 -12.17
C HIS A 4 -7.06 -1.28 -11.35
N GLY A 5 -5.90 -1.02 -11.99
CA GLY A 5 -4.65 -0.74 -11.29
C GLY A 5 -4.63 0.66 -10.70
N ASP A 6 -5.05 1.64 -11.51
CA ASP A 6 -5.09 3.06 -11.15
C ASP A 6 -6.10 3.34 -10.04
N ALA A 7 -7.32 2.84 -10.18
CA ALA A 7 -8.34 2.99 -9.15
C ALA A 7 -7.92 2.37 -7.80
N PHE A 8 -7.23 1.21 -7.83
CA PHE A 8 -6.72 0.58 -6.61
C PHE A 8 -5.56 1.37 -5.99
N ALA A 9 -4.66 1.92 -6.79
CA ALA A 9 -3.56 2.76 -6.29
C ALA A 9 -4.07 4.02 -5.59
N ASP A 10 -5.11 4.64 -6.14
CA ASP A 10 -5.76 5.80 -5.53
C ASP A 10 -6.52 5.43 -4.24
N LEU A 11 -7.18 4.27 -4.23
CA LEU A 11 -7.84 3.74 -3.03
C LEU A 11 -6.83 3.45 -1.90
N ASP A 12 -5.78 2.70 -2.20
CA ASP A 12 -4.72 2.33 -1.24
C ASP A 12 -4.07 3.58 -0.63
N TYR A 13 -3.69 4.54 -1.48
CA TYR A 13 -3.19 5.84 -1.04
C TYR A 13 -4.19 6.57 -0.14
N GLY A 14 -5.46 6.57 -0.54
CA GLY A 14 -6.55 7.20 0.22
C GLY A 14 -6.72 6.61 1.62
N ILE A 15 -6.65 5.28 1.74
CA ILE A 15 -6.74 4.55 3.02
C ILE A 15 -5.58 4.95 3.93
N PHE A 16 -4.32 4.80 3.47
CA PHE A 16 -3.16 5.13 4.31
C PHE A 16 -3.13 6.61 4.70
N ARG A 17 -3.47 7.51 3.78
CA ARG A 17 -3.58 8.95 4.09
C ARG A 17 -4.68 9.22 5.11
N GLY A 18 -5.84 8.59 4.95
CA GLY A 18 -6.96 8.70 5.89
C GLY A 18 -6.56 8.25 7.30
N LEU A 19 -5.96 7.07 7.42
CA LEU A 19 -5.46 6.54 8.69
C LEU A 19 -4.39 7.45 9.31
N ALA A 20 -3.48 7.99 8.50
CA ALA A 20 -2.45 8.92 8.97
C ALA A 20 -3.05 10.19 9.60
N PHE A 21 -4.08 10.79 8.99
CA PHE A 21 -4.79 11.93 9.60
C PHE A 21 -5.65 11.50 10.80
N ALA A 22 -6.24 10.31 10.78
CA ALA A 22 -7.03 9.77 11.89
C ALA A 22 -6.18 9.49 13.14
N SER A 23 -4.85 9.39 13.03
CA SER A 23 -3.94 9.25 14.17
C SER A 23 -3.96 10.44 15.15
N GLY A 24 -4.60 11.56 14.77
CA GLY A 24 -4.58 12.81 15.53
C GLY A 24 -3.31 13.63 15.36
N ASN A 25 -2.28 13.09 14.68
CA ASN A 25 -1.06 13.82 14.35
C ASN A 25 -1.00 14.13 12.83
N PRO A 26 -1.19 15.39 12.42
CA PRO A 26 -1.24 15.76 11.00
C PRO A 26 0.10 15.57 10.27
N ILE A 27 1.23 15.45 10.99
CA ILE A 27 2.55 15.27 10.38
C ILE A 27 2.58 14.00 9.53
N TYR A 28 1.97 12.90 9.99
CA TYR A 28 1.91 11.66 9.20
C TYR A 28 1.13 11.84 7.89
N GLY A 29 0.02 12.58 7.92
CA GLY A 29 -0.74 12.90 6.72
C GLY A 29 0.02 13.81 5.74
N LEU A 30 0.80 14.76 6.26
CA LEU A 30 1.66 15.64 5.46
C LEU A 30 2.81 14.88 4.78
N ILE A 31 3.41 13.90 5.46
CA ILE A 31 4.41 13.00 4.86
C ILE A 31 3.79 12.28 3.65
N LEU A 32 2.60 11.70 3.80
CA LEU A 32 1.91 11.02 2.70
C LEU A 32 1.47 11.98 1.58
N ASN A 33 1.17 13.24 1.89
CA ASN A 33 0.93 14.24 0.83
C ASN A 33 2.18 14.42 -0.05
N GLY A 34 3.36 14.52 0.56
CA GLY A 34 4.64 14.66 -0.15
C GLY A 34 4.98 13.44 -1.03
N MET A 35 4.52 12.25 -0.65
CA MET A 35 4.79 11.01 -1.37
C MET A 35 3.75 10.66 -2.46
N LYS A 36 2.63 11.39 -2.56
CA LYS A 36 1.48 11.00 -3.42
C LYS A 36 1.85 10.61 -4.84
N GLY A 37 2.66 11.43 -5.52
CA GLY A 37 3.01 11.21 -6.92
C GLY A 37 3.81 9.93 -7.13
N LEU A 38 4.85 9.71 -6.31
CA LEU A 38 5.66 8.49 -6.38
C LEU A 38 4.86 7.26 -5.94
N TYR A 39 4.10 7.39 -4.85
CA TYR A 39 3.29 6.32 -4.28
C TYR A 39 2.28 5.78 -5.29
N THR A 40 1.46 6.66 -5.86
CA THR A 40 0.45 6.27 -6.86
C THR A 40 1.10 5.72 -8.12
N ARG A 41 2.23 6.29 -8.60
CA ARG A 41 2.96 5.76 -9.75
C ARG A 41 3.41 4.32 -9.54
N ILE A 42 4.02 4.00 -8.39
CA ILE A 42 4.40 2.62 -8.05
C ILE A 42 3.15 1.75 -7.91
N GLY A 43 2.13 2.26 -7.21
CA GLY A 43 0.87 1.58 -6.97
C GLY A 43 0.19 1.12 -8.25
N ARG A 44 0.16 1.96 -9.30
CA ARG A 44 -0.45 1.60 -10.61
C ARG A 44 0.16 0.34 -11.20
N HIS A 45 1.48 0.22 -11.14
CA HIS A 45 2.19 -0.96 -11.62
C HIS A 45 2.02 -2.16 -10.68
N TYR A 46 2.15 -1.95 -9.38
CA TYR A 46 1.99 -3.00 -8.37
C TYR A 46 0.58 -3.62 -8.41
N PHE A 47 -0.46 -2.78 -8.42
CA PHE A 47 -1.86 -3.19 -8.44
C PHE A 47 -2.36 -3.59 -9.82
N ALA A 48 -1.55 -3.55 -10.88
CA ALA A 48 -1.87 -4.27 -12.12
C ALA A 48 -1.92 -5.79 -11.87
N ASN A 49 -1.15 -6.30 -10.89
CA ASN A 49 -1.19 -7.69 -10.47
C ASN A 49 -2.43 -8.00 -9.61
N PRO A 50 -3.33 -8.92 -10.02
CA PRO A 50 -4.47 -9.34 -9.22
C PRO A 50 -4.10 -9.92 -7.84
N GLU A 51 -2.95 -10.60 -7.72
CA GLU A 51 -2.44 -11.14 -6.46
C GLU A 51 -2.17 -10.03 -5.44
N ALA A 52 -1.55 -8.93 -5.89
CA ALA A 52 -1.30 -7.74 -5.08
C ALA A 52 -2.60 -7.13 -4.55
N ARG A 53 -3.62 -6.99 -5.41
CA ARG A 53 -4.93 -6.47 -5.02
C ARG A 53 -5.62 -7.38 -3.99
N SER A 54 -5.56 -8.70 -4.20
CA SER A 54 -6.13 -9.66 -3.26
C SER A 54 -5.45 -9.61 -1.89
N LEU A 55 -4.13 -9.50 -1.85
CA LEU A 55 -3.37 -9.35 -0.61
C LEU A 55 -3.76 -8.07 0.13
N ALA A 56 -3.79 -6.93 -0.57
CA ALA A 56 -4.13 -5.63 -0.01
C ALA A 56 -5.57 -5.58 0.55
N LEU A 57 -6.55 -6.14 -0.16
CA LEU A 57 -7.92 -6.24 0.34
C LEU A 57 -8.01 -7.09 1.63
N GLY A 58 -7.29 -8.21 1.68
CA GLY A 58 -7.19 -9.03 2.89
C GLY A 58 -6.60 -8.24 4.05
N PHE A 59 -5.54 -7.48 3.80
CA PHE A 59 -4.91 -6.60 4.77
C PHE A 59 -5.86 -5.52 5.30
N TYR A 60 -6.61 -4.81 4.44
CA TYR A 60 -7.55 -3.79 4.91
C TYR A 60 -8.69 -4.38 5.75
N HIS A 61 -9.24 -5.54 5.37
CA HIS A 61 -10.24 -6.22 6.19
C HIS A 61 -9.68 -6.64 7.54
N GLN A 62 -8.43 -7.09 7.58
CA GLN A 62 -7.78 -7.46 8.84
C GLN A 62 -7.54 -6.23 9.73
N LEU A 63 -7.13 -5.10 9.17
CA LEU A 63 -7.02 -3.84 9.90
C LEU A 63 -8.36 -3.34 10.45
N ALA A 64 -9.42 -3.41 9.65
CA ALA A 64 -10.77 -3.04 10.10
C ALA A 64 -11.21 -3.91 11.27
N LYS A 65 -11.03 -5.24 11.15
CA LYS A 65 -11.36 -6.19 12.21
C LYS A 65 -10.63 -5.89 13.53
N VAL A 66 -9.30 -5.71 13.50
CA VAL A 66 -8.57 -5.44 14.75
C VAL A 66 -8.90 -4.07 15.34
N CYS A 67 -9.32 -3.11 14.51
CA CYS A 67 -9.83 -1.82 14.98
C CYS A 67 -11.17 -1.98 15.71
N GLU A 68 -12.11 -2.72 15.12
CA GLU A 68 -13.43 -3.00 15.72
C GLU A 68 -13.33 -3.81 17.01
N GLU A 69 -12.41 -4.77 17.07
CA GLU A 69 -12.17 -5.61 18.25
C GLU A 69 -11.28 -4.94 19.32
N GLY A 70 -10.75 -3.74 19.05
CA GLY A 70 -9.86 -3.00 19.96
C GLY A 70 -8.49 -3.65 20.18
N GLN A 71 -8.07 -4.56 19.29
CA GLN A 71 -6.86 -5.38 19.40
C GLN A 71 -5.63 -4.65 18.83
N HIS A 72 -5.37 -3.44 19.30
CA HIS A 72 -4.33 -2.56 18.74
C HIS A 72 -2.92 -3.17 18.75
N GLU A 73 -2.62 -4.06 19.69
CA GLU A 73 -1.32 -4.76 19.78
C GLU A 73 -1.02 -5.61 18.54
N GLN A 74 -2.03 -6.09 17.83
CA GLN A 74 -1.86 -6.91 16.63
C GLN A 74 -1.50 -6.10 15.38
N VAL A 75 -1.75 -4.78 15.38
CA VAL A 75 -1.56 -3.92 14.20
C VAL A 75 -0.12 -3.97 13.71
N TYR A 76 0.85 -4.00 14.62
CA TYR A 76 2.27 -4.05 14.27
C TYR A 76 2.62 -5.29 13.44
N GLU A 77 2.23 -6.47 13.91
CA GLU A 77 2.50 -7.73 13.22
C GLU A 77 1.77 -7.82 11.87
N ILE A 78 0.53 -7.32 11.80
CA ILE A 78 -0.25 -7.28 10.56
C ILE A 78 0.44 -6.42 9.50
N VAL A 79 0.87 -5.21 9.86
CA VAL A 79 1.57 -4.30 8.94
C VAL A 79 2.93 -4.85 8.55
N ARG A 80 3.68 -5.44 9.48
CA ARG A 80 4.98 -6.07 9.21
C ARG A 80 4.87 -7.22 8.22
N ARG A 81 3.90 -8.11 8.43
CA ARG A 81 3.63 -9.23 7.52
C ARG A 81 3.19 -8.74 6.15
N TYR A 82 2.26 -7.78 6.10
CA TYR A 82 1.84 -7.19 4.82
C TYR A 82 3.01 -6.56 4.07
N GLY A 83 3.90 -5.83 4.75
CA GLY A 83 5.09 -5.24 4.13
C GLY A 83 6.05 -6.29 3.55
N HIS A 84 6.21 -7.43 4.22
CA HIS A 84 7.00 -8.55 3.71
C HIS A 84 6.34 -9.20 2.48
N ASP A 85 5.09 -9.64 2.61
CA ASP A 85 4.37 -10.38 1.58
C ASP A 85 4.14 -9.51 0.32
N SER A 86 3.84 -8.22 0.50
CA SER A 86 3.72 -7.26 -0.60
C SER A 86 5.06 -6.99 -1.28
N GLY A 87 6.15 -6.92 -0.51
CA GLY A 87 7.52 -6.79 -1.01
C GLY A 87 7.96 -7.98 -1.85
N GLU A 88 7.61 -9.21 -1.45
CA GLU A 88 7.89 -10.41 -2.26
C GLU A 88 7.15 -10.39 -3.60
N ILE A 89 5.89 -9.96 -3.62
CA ILE A 89 5.13 -9.76 -4.87
C ILE A 89 5.85 -8.72 -5.74
N TRP A 90 6.21 -7.57 -5.17
CA TRP A 90 6.88 -6.51 -5.92
C TRP A 90 8.24 -6.95 -6.48
N HIS A 91 9.05 -7.67 -5.71
CA HIS A 91 10.33 -8.21 -6.16
C HIS A 91 10.17 -9.22 -7.31
N ARG A 92 9.12 -10.04 -7.30
CA ARG A 92 8.79 -10.91 -8.44
C ARG A 92 8.39 -10.11 -9.68
N MET A 93 7.65 -9.01 -9.50
CA MET A 93 7.22 -8.12 -10.59
C MET A 93 8.37 -7.28 -11.17
N GLN A 94 9.33 -6.82 -10.36
CA GLN A 94 10.46 -6.02 -10.83
C GLN A 94 11.32 -6.73 -11.89
N LYS A 95 11.34 -8.07 -11.87
CA LYS A 95 12.05 -8.87 -12.88
C LYS A 95 11.46 -8.73 -14.29
N THR A 96 10.23 -8.24 -14.41
CA THR A 96 9.51 -8.09 -15.69
C THR A 96 9.19 -6.64 -16.03
N LEU A 97 9.60 -5.67 -15.21
CA LEU A 97 9.34 -4.24 -15.41
C LEU A 97 10.42 -3.59 -16.30
N PRO A 98 10.06 -2.74 -17.27
CA PRO A 98 11.03 -1.96 -18.04
C PRO A 98 11.84 -1.01 -17.13
N GLY A 99 13.10 -0.76 -17.51
CA GLY A 99 14.13 -0.13 -16.68
C GLY A 99 13.77 1.23 -16.06
N ASP A 100 12.79 1.96 -16.60
CA ASP A 100 12.38 3.29 -16.14
C ASP A 100 11.69 3.31 -14.76
N LEU A 101 11.33 2.13 -14.23
CA LEU A 101 10.75 1.96 -12.89
C LEU A 101 11.73 1.35 -11.88
N VAL A 102 12.92 0.97 -12.35
CA VAL A 102 14.03 0.61 -11.46
C VAL A 102 14.51 1.91 -10.84
N ILE A 103 13.96 2.24 -9.67
CA ILE A 103 14.51 3.27 -8.81
C ILE A 103 15.90 2.79 -8.45
N GLY A 104 16.91 3.28 -9.17
CA GLY A 104 18.29 3.16 -8.77
C GLY A 104 18.45 3.87 -7.43
N MET A 105 18.33 3.13 -6.34
CA MET A 105 18.95 3.53 -5.08
C MET A 105 20.45 3.48 -5.35
N ARG A 106 21.00 4.64 -5.71
CA ARG A 106 22.43 4.87 -5.73
C ARG A 106 22.90 5.13 -4.31
#